data_AF-A0A551YXF5-F1
#
_entry.id   AF-A0A551YXF5-F1
#
_cell.length_a   1.000
_cell.length_b   1.000
_cell.length_c   1.000
_cell.angle_alpha   90.00
_cell.angle_beta   90.00
_cell.angle_gamma   90.00
#
_symmetry.space_group_name_H-M   'P 1'
#
loop_
_entity.id
_entity.type
_entity.pdbx_description
1 polymer ?
#
loop_
_entity_poly.entity_id
_entity_poly.type
_entity_poly.pdbx_seq_one_letter_code
_entity_poly.pdbx_strand_id
1 'polypeptide(L)'
;MVYKLPQVSRKEIEAMFSLSDLKQTKVYQEALEEGREEGREEGREEGREEGREEGREEGRQEGELAAKLASIPRLLALGLNFEQIAQALELEIEQVRQATQGE
;
A
#
# COMPACT_ATOMS: atom_id res chain seq x y z
N MET A 1 -40.50 -2.45 -24.90
CA MET A 1 -39.92 -1.15 -24.46
C MET A 1 -38.49 -1.31 -23.96
N VAL A 2 -38.16 -2.33 -23.16
CA VAL A 2 -36.78 -2.58 -22.67
C VAL A 2 -35.72 -2.68 -23.78
N TYR A 3 -36.06 -3.25 -24.94
CA TYR A 3 -35.12 -3.45 -26.06
C TYR A 3 -34.60 -2.17 -26.74
N LYS A 4 -35.21 -0.99 -26.50
CA LYS A 4 -34.73 0.28 -27.06
C LYS A 4 -33.75 1.03 -26.13
N LEU A 5 -33.66 0.62 -24.86
CA LEU A 5 -32.82 1.26 -23.85
C LEU A 5 -31.31 1.32 -24.21
N PRO A 6 -30.71 0.33 -24.91
CA PRO A 6 -29.29 0.40 -25.27
C PRO A 6 -28.94 1.49 -26.29
N GLN A 7 -29.93 2.05 -26.99
CA GLN A 7 -29.73 3.05 -28.04
C GLN A 7 -30.08 4.48 -27.61
N VAL A 8 -30.55 4.66 -26.36
CA VAL A 8 -31.01 5.94 -25.83
C VAL A 8 -30.00 6.44 -24.81
N SER A 9 -29.67 7.72 -24.84
CA SER A 9 -28.68 8.29 -23.92
C SER A 9 -29.20 8.33 -22.49
N ARG A 10 -28.30 8.31 -21.50
CA ARG A 10 -28.66 8.42 -20.07
C ARG A 10 -29.59 9.62 -19.79
N LYS A 11 -29.31 10.78 -20.39
CA LYS A 11 -30.14 12.00 -20.23
C LYS A 11 -31.56 11.84 -20.77
N GLU A 12 -31.73 11.13 -21.88
CA GLU A 12 -33.06 10.87 -22.46
C GLU A 12 -33.83 9.84 -21.63
N ILE A 13 -33.16 8.82 -21.09
CA ILE A 13 -33.77 7.85 -20.17
C ILE A 13 -34.24 8.56 -18.89
N GLU A 14 -33.46 9.49 -18.35
CA GLU A 14 -33.80 10.33 -17.19
C GLU A 14 -34.96 11.32 -17.46
N ALA A 15 -35.19 11.68 -18.73
CA ALA A 15 -36.33 12.49 -19.14
C ALA A 15 -37.59 11.65 -19.38
N MET A 16 -37.43 10.37 -19.77
CA MET A 16 -38.53 9.41 -20.00
C MET A 16 -39.02 8.75 -18.71
N PHE A 17 -38.11 8.51 -17.77
CA PHE A 17 -38.37 7.98 -16.43
C PHE A 17 -37.72 8.93 -15.44
N SER A 18 -38.44 9.39 -14.42
CA SER A 18 -37.76 10.23 -13.43
C SER A 18 -36.62 9.43 -12.79
N LEU A 19 -35.50 10.09 -12.47
CA LEU A 19 -34.39 9.46 -11.75
C LEU A 19 -34.85 8.74 -10.47
N SER A 20 -35.92 9.22 -9.86
CA SER A 20 -36.56 8.61 -8.69
C SER A 20 -37.20 7.26 -9.03
N ASP A 21 -37.87 7.13 -10.16
CA ASP A 21 -38.53 5.88 -10.59
C ASP A 21 -37.51 4.80 -10.93
N LEU A 22 -36.39 5.18 -11.58
CA LEU A 22 -35.31 4.26 -11.92
C LEU A 22 -34.62 3.70 -10.67
N LYS A 23 -34.37 4.55 -9.66
CA LYS A 23 -33.77 4.14 -8.38
C LYS A 23 -34.65 3.18 -7.57
N GLN A 24 -35.96 3.18 -7.80
CA GLN A 24 -36.90 2.26 -7.17
C GLN A 24 -36.96 0.90 -7.87
N THR A 25 -36.40 0.77 -9.09
CA THR A 25 -36.37 -0.51 -9.78
C THR A 25 -35.44 -1.49 -9.07
N LYS A 26 -35.82 -2.78 -9.06
CA LYS A 26 -34.97 -3.85 -8.54
C LYS A 26 -33.61 -3.91 -9.24
N VAL A 27 -33.61 -3.78 -10.57
CA VAL A 27 -32.38 -3.79 -11.38
C VAL A 27 -31.40 -2.71 -10.95
N TYR A 28 -31.88 -1.50 -10.64
CA TYR A 28 -30.99 -0.43 -10.16
C TYR A 28 -30.45 -0.73 -8.75
N GLN A 29 -31.28 -1.26 -7.86
CA GLN A 29 -30.87 -1.59 -6.49
C GLN A 29 -29.85 -2.73 -6.48
N GLU A 30 -30.09 -3.78 -7.27
CA GLU A 30 -29.18 -4.91 -7.47
C GLU A 30 -27.85 -4.42 -8.05
N ALA A 31 -27.86 -3.62 -9.12
CA ALA A 31 -26.63 -3.07 -9.70
C ALA A 31 -25.87 -2.14 -8.72
N LEU A 32 -26.57 -1.39 -7.87
CA LEU A 32 -25.95 -0.56 -6.85
C LEU A 32 -25.34 -1.40 -5.71
N GLU A 33 -25.98 -2.52 -5.36
CA GLU A 33 -25.49 -3.47 -4.36
C GLU A 33 -24.26 -4.21 -4.89
N GLU A 34 -24.31 -4.73 -6.11
CA GLU A 34 -23.20 -5.37 -6.81
C GLU A 34 -21.99 -4.42 -6.89
N GLY A 35 -22.17 -3.18 -7.38
CA GLY A 35 -21.07 -2.22 -7.43
C GLY A 35 -20.51 -1.80 -6.06
N ARG A 36 -21.29 -1.92 -4.97
CA ARG A 36 -20.80 -1.70 -3.60
C ARG A 36 -20.03 -2.90 -3.08
N GLU A 37 -20.47 -4.11 -3.40
CA GLU A 37 -19.77 -5.34 -3.05
C GLU A 37 -18.44 -5.41 -3.79
N GLU A 38 -18.45 -5.23 -5.11
CA GLU A 38 -17.23 -5.17 -5.94
C GLU A 38 -16.25 -4.11 -5.41
N GLY A 39 -16.69 -2.86 -5.25
CA GLY A 39 -15.81 -1.80 -4.75
C GLY A 39 -15.28 -2.05 -3.33
N ARG A 40 -16.00 -2.82 -2.51
CA ARG A 40 -15.52 -3.24 -1.18
C ARG A 40 -14.51 -4.38 -1.26
N GLU A 41 -14.73 -5.33 -2.16
CA GLU A 41 -13.82 -6.44 -2.39
C GLU A 41 -12.51 -5.94 -2.99
N GLU A 42 -12.58 -5.13 -4.06
CA GLU A 42 -11.43 -4.47 -4.69
C GLU A 42 -10.64 -3.65 -3.67
N GLY A 43 -11.29 -2.72 -2.96
CA GLY A 43 -10.60 -1.89 -1.97
C GLY A 43 -9.99 -2.69 -0.80
N ARG A 44 -10.54 -3.87 -0.49
CA ARG A 44 -9.95 -4.76 0.53
C ARG A 44 -8.75 -5.54 -0.02
N GLU A 45 -8.80 -5.97 -1.26
CA GLU A 45 -7.72 -6.67 -1.92
C GLU A 45 -6.53 -5.73 -2.14
N GLU A 46 -6.77 -4.56 -2.72
CA GLU A 46 -5.77 -3.50 -2.92
C GLU A 46 -5.11 -3.12 -1.59
N GLY A 47 -5.89 -2.75 -0.57
CA GLY A 47 -5.33 -2.36 0.72
C GLY A 47 -4.56 -3.48 1.44
N ARG A 48 -4.87 -4.76 1.15
CA ARG A 48 -4.12 -5.89 1.68
C ARG A 48 -2.82 -6.11 0.93
N GLU A 49 -2.81 -5.92 -0.38
CA GLU A 49 -1.62 -6.05 -1.21
C GLU A 49 -0.63 -4.94 -0.91
N GLU A 50 -1.09 -3.68 -0.92
CA GLU A 50 -0.29 -2.50 -0.58
C GLU A 50 0.32 -2.63 0.82
N GLY A 51 -0.50 -2.88 1.84
CA GLY A 51 0.01 -3.01 3.21
C GLY A 51 0.98 -4.19 3.40
N ARG A 52 0.89 -5.23 2.56
CA ARG A 52 1.84 -6.35 2.58
C ARG A 52 3.15 -5.99 1.88
N GLU A 53 3.10 -5.24 0.80
CA GLU A 53 4.28 -4.78 0.07
C GLU A 53 5.06 -3.77 0.91
N GLU A 54 4.40 -2.74 1.42
CA GLU A 54 4.99 -1.73 2.31
C GLU A 54 5.64 -2.38 3.53
N GLY A 55 4.90 -3.22 4.27
CA GLY A 55 5.45 -3.88 5.46
C GLY A 55 6.61 -4.82 5.18
N ARG A 56 6.69 -5.40 3.97
CA ARG A 56 7.85 -6.21 3.55
C ARG A 56 9.06 -5.36 3.20
N GLU A 57 8.83 -4.22 2.55
CA GLU A 57 9.90 -3.31 2.19
C GLU A 57 10.48 -2.65 3.43
N GLU A 58 9.65 -2.09 4.31
CA GLU A 58 10.05 -1.53 5.60
C GLU A 58 10.81 -2.56 6.43
N GLY A 59 10.24 -3.76 6.61
CA GLY A 59 10.91 -4.82 7.38
C GLY A 59 12.23 -5.28 6.78
N ARG A 60 12.40 -5.21 5.45
CA ARG A 60 13.69 -5.50 4.80
C ARG A 60 14.72 -4.41 5.07
N GLN A 61 14.32 -3.14 4.94
CA GLN A 61 15.20 -1.99 5.20
C GLN A 61 15.63 -1.94 6.66
N GLU A 62 14.68 -2.11 7.59
CA GLU A 62 14.96 -2.19 9.03
C GLU A 62 15.88 -3.37 9.36
N GLY A 63 15.60 -4.55 8.80
CA GLY A 63 16.41 -5.74 8.99
C GLY A 63 17.84 -5.60 8.46
N GLU A 64 18.01 -4.96 7.30
CA GLU A 64 19.31 -4.67 6.73
C GLU A 64 20.11 -3.69 7.60
N LEU A 65 19.47 -2.60 8.06
CA LEU A 65 20.09 -1.64 8.96
C LEU A 65 20.49 -2.30 10.28
N ALA A 66 19.58 -3.08 10.89
CA ALA A 66 19.86 -3.80 12.12
C ALA A 66 21.03 -4.79 11.96
N ALA A 67 21.10 -5.50 10.84
CA ALA A 67 22.21 -6.41 10.54
C ALA A 67 23.54 -5.66 10.35
N LYS A 68 23.54 -4.51 9.65
CA LYS A 68 24.71 -3.64 9.53
C LYS A 68 25.19 -3.18 10.90
N LEU A 69 24.30 -2.66 11.74
CA LEU A 69 24.65 -2.19 13.09
C LEU A 69 25.18 -3.32 13.98
N ALA A 70 24.55 -4.50 13.95
CA ALA A 70 24.98 -5.67 14.70
C ALA A 70 26.37 -6.20 14.28
N SER A 71 26.84 -5.89 13.06
CA SER A 71 28.17 -6.27 12.59
C SER A 71 29.30 -5.38 13.12
N ILE A 72 28.98 -4.16 13.59
CA ILE A 72 29.96 -3.15 14.02
C ILE A 72 30.91 -3.67 15.11
N PRO A 73 30.46 -4.32 16.20
CA PRO A 73 31.37 -4.80 17.25
C PRO A 73 32.41 -5.79 16.71
N ARG A 74 32.02 -6.65 15.76
CA ARG A 74 32.94 -7.61 15.13
C ARG A 74 33.98 -6.89 14.26
N LEU A 75 33.57 -5.86 13.50
CA LEU A 75 34.50 -5.09 12.66
C LEU A 75 35.51 -4.30 13.50
N LEU A 76 35.06 -3.76 14.64
CA LEU A 76 35.95 -3.13 15.62
C LEU A 76 36.95 -4.12 16.22
N ALA A 77 36.50 -5.34 16.56
CA ALA A 77 37.39 -6.40 17.05
C ALA A 77 38.44 -6.84 16.00
N LEU A 78 38.16 -6.64 14.71
CA LEU A 78 39.12 -6.85 13.62
C LEU A 78 40.08 -5.67 13.41
N GLY A 79 39.95 -4.59 14.19
CA GLY A 79 40.85 -3.44 14.17
C GLY A 79 40.49 -2.36 13.15
N LEU A 80 39.29 -2.40 12.56
CA LEU A 80 38.81 -1.31 11.69
C LEU A 80 38.43 -0.09 12.54
N ASN A 81 38.66 1.11 12.00
CA ASN A 81 38.23 2.36 12.64
C ASN A 81 36.79 2.74 12.25
N PHE A 82 36.21 3.72 12.92
CA PHE A 82 34.82 4.14 12.67
C PHE A 82 34.58 4.67 11.25
N GLU A 83 35.55 5.34 10.63
CA GLU A 83 35.44 5.87 9.27
C GLU A 83 35.39 4.73 8.24
N GLN A 84 36.23 3.72 8.42
CA GLN A 84 36.28 2.52 7.59
C GLN A 84 35.01 1.68 7.74
N ILE A 85 34.45 1.58 8.95
CA ILE A 85 33.20 0.86 9.21
C ILE A 85 32.02 1.60 8.59
N ALA A 86 31.94 2.93 8.78
CA ALA A 86 30.92 3.78 8.16
C ALA A 86 30.96 3.63 6.64
N GLN A 87 32.15 3.67 6.03
CA GLN A 87 32.31 3.47 4.59
C GLN A 87 31.92 2.05 4.14
N ALA A 88 32.33 1.01 4.88
CA ALA A 88 32.08 -0.38 4.50
C ALA A 88 30.61 -0.80 4.63
N LEU A 89 29.88 -0.22 5.58
CA LEU A 89 28.46 -0.51 5.83
C LEU A 89 27.52 0.51 5.19
N GLU A 90 28.06 1.54 4.52
CA GLU A 90 27.31 2.67 3.97
C GLU A 90 26.44 3.35 5.04
N LEU A 91 27.01 3.55 6.22
CA LEU A 91 26.39 4.19 7.37
C LEU A 91 27.04 5.54 7.64
N GLU A 92 26.32 6.41 8.36
CA GLU A 92 26.93 7.61 8.90
C GLU A 92 27.82 7.28 10.10
N ILE A 93 28.91 8.03 10.26
CA ILE A 93 29.84 7.87 11.39
C ILE A 93 29.10 7.98 12.74
N GLU A 94 28.10 8.85 12.85
CA GLU A 94 27.30 8.99 14.06
C GLU A 94 26.48 7.74 14.37
N GLN A 95 25.91 7.07 13.36
CA GLN A 95 25.20 5.79 13.55
C GLN A 95 26.16 4.71 14.04
N VAL A 96 27.39 4.68 13.52
CA VAL A 96 28.44 3.75 13.97
C VAL A 96 28.84 4.03 15.42
N ARG A 97 28.97 5.30 15.82
CA ARG A 97 29.27 5.70 17.20
C ARG A 97 28.14 5.31 18.15
N GLN A 98 26.90 5.64 17.81
CA GLN A 98 25.73 5.34 18.64
C GLN A 98 25.57 3.83 18.89
N ALA A 99 25.82 2.99 17.87
CA ALA A 99 25.78 1.54 18.01
C ALA A 99 26.77 0.97 19.04
N THR A 100 27.82 1.72 19.38
CA THR A 100 28.83 1.34 20.38
C THR A 100 28.65 2.04 21.73
N GLN A 101 27.85 3.11 21.79
CA GLN A 101 27.60 3.91 23.00
C GLN A 101 26.31 3.51 23.74
N GLY A 102 25.61 2.49 23.24
CA GLY A 102 24.33 2.01 23.78
C GLY A 102 24.42 0.85 24.78
N GLU A 103 25.59 0.56 25.36
CA GLU A 103 25.74 -0.35 26.53
C GLU A 103 25.95 0.42 27.84
#